data_AF-Q1H9U4-F1
#
_entry.id   AF-Q1H9U4-F1
#
_cell.length_a   1.000
_cell.length_b   1.000
_cell.length_c   1.000
_cell.angle_alpha   90.00
_cell.angle_beta   90.00
_cell.angle_gamma   90.00
#
_symmetry.space_group_name_H-M   'P 1'
#
loop_
_entity.id
_entity.type
_entity.pdbx_description
1 polymer ?
#
loop_
_entity_poly.entity_id
_entity_poly.type
_entity_poly.pdbx_seq_one_letter_code
_entity_poly.pdbx_strand_id
1 'polypeptide(L)' 'MKNVIIRKAVSALLLGGAISLLSGCFDDEPKAVALPEVNDANCKPAVIKSIEPQSARQQFSGECSRRGAVRTSPAKEW' A
#
# COMPACT_ATOMS: atom_id res chain seq x y z
N MET A 1 30.36 31.74 7.03
CA MET A 1 29.55 31.08 8.09
C MET A 1 28.08 30.88 7.70
N LYS A 2 27.39 31.91 7.19
CA LYS A 2 25.96 31.84 6.78
C LYS A 2 25.65 30.71 5.78
N ASN A 3 26.51 30.50 4.78
CA ASN A 3 26.34 29.45 3.76
C ASN A 3 26.42 28.02 4.34
N VAL A 4 27.19 27.82 5.42
CA VAL A 4 27.31 26.50 6.09
C VAL A 4 26.04 26.20 6.89
N ILE A 5 25.44 27.22 7.52
CA ILE A 5 24.19 27.10 8.27
C ILE A 5 23.02 26.82 7.31
N ILE A 6 22.97 27.51 6.17
CA ILE A 6 21.95 27.29 5.13
C ILE A 6 22.02 25.85 4.58
N ARG A 7 23.23 25.35 4.25
CA ARG A 7 23.41 23.97 3.76
C ARG A 7 22.97 22.91 4.77
N LYS A 8 23.25 23.12 6.06
CA LYS A 8 22.82 22.23 7.14
C LYS A 8 21.30 22.22 7.30
N ALA A 9 20.66 23.40 7.23
CA ALA A 9 19.21 23.51 7.32
C ALA A 9 18.49 22.84 6.13
N VAL A 10 18.99 23.02 4.91
CA VAL A 10 18.44 22.36 3.71
C VAL A 10 18.58 20.84 3.81
N SER A 11 19.74 20.36 4.26
CA SER A 11 19.97 18.90 4.42
C SER A 11 19.05 18.28 5.46
N ALA A 12 18.80 18.97 6.58
CA ALA A 12 17.89 18.51 7.63
C ALA A 12 16.43 18.48 7.14
N LEU A 13 16.01 19.45 6.33
CA LEU A 13 14.65 19.51 5.78
C LEU A 13 14.39 18.37 4.78
N LEU A 14 15.37 18.06 3.93
CA LEU A 14 15.25 16.95 2.96
C LEU A 14 15.16 15.59 3.67
N LEU A 15 15.97 15.37 4.71
CA LEU A 15 15.96 14.11 5.46
C LEU A 15 14.68 13.93 6.28
N GLY A 16 14.17 15.01 6.90
CA GLY A 16 12.90 14.97 7.62
C GLY A 16 11.69 14.72 6.72
N GLY A 17 11.66 15.34 5.52
CA GLY A 17 10.58 15.15 4.55
C GLY A 17 10.50 13.72 3.99
N ALA A 18 11.63 13.04 3.85
CA ALA A 18 11.65 11.64 3.40
C ALA A 18 10.95 10.70 4.39
N ILE A 19 11.15 10.91 5.70
CA ILE A 19 10.59 10.04 6.75
C ILE A 19 9.07 10.14 6.80
N SER A 20 8.50 11.33 6.59
CA SER A 20 7.05 11.53 6.55
C SER A 20 6.34 10.83 5.39
N LEU A 21 7.06 10.47 4.32
CA LEU A 21 6.49 9.73 3.18
C LEU A 21 6.36 8.23 3.44
N LEU A 22 7.04 7.70 4.47
CA LEU A 22 7.02 6.27 4.81
C LEU A 22 6.06 5.93 5.95
N SER A 23 5.30 6.90 6.50
CA SER A 23 4.38 6.63 7.61
C SER A 23 3.27 5.62 7.28
N GLY A 24 2.92 5.43 5.99
CA GLY A 24 1.98 4.39 5.55
C GLY A 24 2.62 3.04 5.20
N CYS A 25 3.93 2.86 5.39
CA CYS A 25 4.63 1.59 5.18
C CYS A 25 4.74 0.77 6.47
N PHE A 26 4.48 1.40 7.62
CA PHE A 26 4.68 0.83 8.95
C PHE A 26 3.41 0.90 9.80
N ASP A 27 2.23 0.78 9.18
CA ASP A 27 0.99 0.59 9.93
C ASP A 27 1.05 -0.75 10.68
N ASP A 28 0.59 -0.74 11.94
CA ASP A 28 0.50 -1.91 12.81
C ASP A 28 -0.28 -3.05 12.14
N GLU A 29 0.13 -4.30 12.40
CA GLU A 29 -0.55 -5.49 11.90
C GLU A 29 -2.05 -5.41 12.22
N PRO A 30 -2.94 -5.36 11.21
CA PRO A 30 -4.35 -5.14 11.47
C PRO A 30 -4.89 -6.32 12.29
N LYS A 31 -5.61 -6.01 13.38
CA LYS A 31 -6.35 -7.01 14.16
C LYS A 31 -7.11 -7.91 13.20
N ALA A 32 -6.95 -9.23 13.34
CA ALA A 32 -7.56 -10.21 12.46
C ALA A 32 -9.09 -9.99 12.37
N VAL A 33 -9.53 -9.30 11.31
CA VAL A 33 -10.92 -9.17 10.95
C VAL A 33 -11.26 -10.40 10.12
N ALA A 34 -12.38 -11.06 10.43
CA ALA A 34 -12.88 -12.15 9.60
C ALA A 34 -13.27 -11.58 8.23
N LEU A 35 -12.37 -11.69 7.25
CA LEU A 35 -12.61 -11.26 5.89
C LEU A 35 -13.50 -12.28 5.16
N PRO A 36 -14.34 -11.82 4.21
CA PRO A 36 -15.12 -12.72 3.38
C PRO A 36 -14.21 -13.66 2.56
N GLU A 37 -14.78 -14.74 2.05
CA GLU A 37 -14.07 -15.58 1.09
C GLU A 37 -13.80 -14.82 -0.22
N VAL A 38 -12.61 -14.96 -0.80
CA VAL A 38 -12.21 -14.32 -2.07
C VAL A 38 -12.84 -15.06 -3.26
N ASN A 39 -14.01 -14.62 -3.70
CA ASN A 39 -14.76 -15.22 -4.83
C ASN A 39 -15.48 -14.15 -5.69
N ASP A 40 -16.15 -14.57 -6.77
CA ASP A 40 -16.85 -13.67 -7.70
C ASP A 40 -17.95 -12.82 -7.05
N ALA A 41 -18.65 -13.37 -6.06
CA ALA A 41 -19.71 -12.67 -5.36
C ALA A 41 -19.13 -11.59 -4.43
N ASN A 42 -18.05 -11.91 -3.72
CA ASN A 42 -17.48 -11.07 -2.68
C ASN A 42 -16.47 -10.04 -3.22
N CYS A 43 -15.86 -10.29 -4.38
CA CYS A 43 -14.98 -9.31 -5.04
C CYS A 43 -15.72 -8.20 -5.81
N LYS A 44 -17.02 -8.01 -5.53
CA LYS A 44 -17.81 -6.90 -6.09
C LYS A 44 -17.49 -5.59 -5.35
N PRO A 45 -17.46 -4.44 -6.04
CA PRO A 45 -17.17 -3.14 -5.41
C PRO A 45 -18.06 -2.82 -4.20
N ALA A 46 -19.33 -3.22 -4.23
CA ALA A 46 -20.27 -3.00 -3.13
C ALA A 46 -19.86 -3.76 -1.85
N VAL A 47 -19.41 -5.01 -1.97
CA VAL A 47 -18.97 -5.83 -0.84
C VAL A 47 -17.66 -5.27 -0.29
N ILE A 48 -16.67 -5.00 -1.16
CA ILE A 48 -15.38 -4.42 -0.75
C ILE A 48 -15.61 -3.10 0.00
N LYS A 49 -16.49 -2.21 -0.51
CA LYS A 49 -16.79 -0.93 0.15
C LYS A 49 -17.39 -1.07 1.55
N SER A 50 -18.07 -2.19 1.84
CA SER A 50 -18.68 -2.45 3.15
C SER A 50 -17.70 -2.96 4.22
N ILE A 51 -16.49 -3.37 3.82
CA ILE A 51 -15.48 -3.91 4.74
C ILE A 51 -14.86 -2.77 5.55
N GLU A 52 -14.85 -2.92 6.87
CA GLU A 52 -14.17 -2.03 7.81
C GLU A 52 -13.25 -2.86 8.72
N PRO A 53 -12.16 -2.28 9.25
CA PRO A 53 -11.66 -0.94 8.98
C PRO A 53 -11.04 -0.79 7.58
N GLN A 54 -10.63 0.42 7.20
CA GLN A 54 -9.98 0.71 5.92
C GLN A 54 -8.80 -0.22 5.61
N SER A 55 -8.00 -0.61 6.60
CA SER A 55 -6.88 -1.54 6.41
C SER A 55 -7.34 -2.93 5.94
N ALA A 56 -8.40 -3.47 6.55
CA ALA A 56 -9.02 -4.73 6.14
C ALA A 56 -9.61 -4.64 4.72
N ARG A 57 -10.21 -3.49 4.37
CA ARG A 57 -10.71 -3.23 3.01
C ARG A 57 -9.58 -3.25 1.98
N GLN A 58 -8.47 -2.59 2.28
CA GLN A 58 -7.31 -2.54 1.38
C GLN A 58 -6.70 -3.93 1.19
N GLN A 59 -6.56 -4.71 2.27
CA GLN A 59 -6.08 -6.09 2.19
C GLN A 59 -6.98 -6.93 1.28
N PHE A 60 -8.28 -6.96 1.56
CA PHE A 60 -9.24 -7.76 0.79
C PHE A 60 -9.33 -7.31 -0.68
N SER A 61 -9.30 -6.00 -0.94
CA SER A 61 -9.25 -5.45 -2.30
C SER A 61 -7.99 -5.90 -3.06
N GLY A 62 -6.84 -5.97 -2.37
CA GLY A 62 -5.60 -6.46 -2.94
C GLY A 62 -5.66 -7.94 -3.30
N GLU A 63 -6.26 -8.77 -2.43
CA GLU A 63 -6.48 -10.20 -2.69
C GLU A 63 -7.41 -10.41 -3.90
N CYS A 64 -8.54 -9.69 -3.96
CA CYS A 64 -9.44 -9.73 -5.10
C CYS A 64 -8.76 -9.31 -6.42
N SER A 65 -7.87 -8.31 -6.38
CA SER A 65 -7.14 -7.84 -7.57
C SER A 65 -6.14 -8.86 -8.11
N ARG A 66 -5.55 -9.67 -7.22
CA ARG A 66 -4.62 -10.75 -7.59
C ARG A 66 -5.31 -12.08 -7.86
N ARG A 67 -6.64 -12.15 -7.77
CA ARG A 67 -7.40 -13.37 -7.95
C ARG A 67 -7.28 -13.84 -9.40
N GLY A 68 -6.85 -15.08 -9.59
CA GLY A 68 -6.71 -15.70 -10.91
C GLY A 68 -5.35 -16.38 -11.08
N ALA A 69 -5.13 -16.95 -12.26
CA ALA A 69 -3.85 -17.53 -12.61
C ALA A 69 -2.90 -16.45 -13.15
N VAL A 70 -1.65 -16.47 -12.69
CA VAL A 70 -0.59 -15.67 -13.31
C VAL A 70 -0.45 -16.11 -14.77
N ARG A 71 -0.60 -15.16 -15.69
CA ARG A 71 -0.37 -15.38 -17.12
C ARG A 71 0.96 -14.74 -17.47
N THR A 72 1.96 -15.57 -17.76
CA THR A 72 3.23 -15.09 -18.29
C THR A 72 3.04 -14.70 -19.75
N SER A 73 3.63 -13.58 -20.18
CA SER A 73 3.77 -13.33 -21.62
C SER A 73 4.68 -14.40 -22.21
N PRO A 74 4.60 -14.67 -23.53
CA PRO A 74 5.67 -15.37 -24.23
C PRO A 74 7.02 -14.70 -23.95
N ALA A 75 8.09 -15.50 -23.88
CA ALA A 75 9.44 -14.98 -23.82
C ALA A 75 9.69 -14.11 -25.06
N LYS A 76 10.18 -12.90 -24.87
CA LYS A 76 10.50 -11.99 -25.97
C LYS A 76 11.96 -12.23 -26.37
N GLU A 77 12.16 -12.75 -27.57
CA GLU A 77 13.48 -12.86 -28.23
C GLU A 77 13.80 -11.48 -28.84
N TRP A 78 14.47 -10.61 -28.09
CA TRP A 78 14.99 -9.34 -28.61
C TRP A 78 16.40 -9.09 -28.09
#